data_AF-A0A9W6JJ45-F1
#
_entry.id   AF-A0A9W6JJ45-F1
#
_cell.length_a   1.000
_cell.length_b   1.000
_cell.length_c   1.000
_cell.angle_alpha   90.00
_cell.angle_beta   90.00
_cell.angle_gamma   90.00
#
_symmetry.space_group_name_H-M   'P 1'
#
loop_
_entity.id
_entity.type
_entity.pdbx_description
1 polymer ?
#
loop_
_entity_poly.entity_id
_entity_poly.type
_entity_poly.pdbx_seq_one_letter_code
_entity_poly.pdbx_strand_id
1 'polypeptide(L)'
;MPRTLTLSLAALAAVALVMFGWSYLDRPAAPAARSGLSGEARAAFIRAANDACVTAQTGAPENVSLKPEAIARFCRCYGETLADAMSPADIERLAKLSREEIVAAQEENAGEAFQSCSEQVERDAGRPTEAR
;
A
#
# COMPACT_ATOMS: atom_id res chain seq x y z
N MET A 1 -9.69 -62.98 29.98
CA MET A 1 -8.91 -61.72 29.94
C MET A 1 -7.93 -61.81 28.77
N PRO A 2 -7.59 -60.78 27.97
CA PRO A 2 -8.23 -59.50 27.64
C PRO A 2 -8.51 -59.33 26.12
N ARG A 3 -9.49 -58.52 25.72
CA ARG A 3 -9.73 -58.08 24.32
C ARG A 3 -10.36 -56.69 24.29
N THR A 4 -9.55 -55.63 24.40
CA THR A 4 -10.00 -54.24 24.14
C THR A 4 -8.77 -53.35 23.97
N LEU A 5 -8.15 -53.30 22.79
CA LEU A 5 -7.02 -52.36 22.55
C LEU A 5 -6.73 -52.09 21.06
N THR A 6 -7.73 -52.02 20.18
CA THR A 6 -7.51 -51.72 18.75
C THR A 6 -8.38 -50.61 18.17
N LEU A 7 -9.37 -50.10 18.92
CA LEU A 7 -10.33 -49.11 18.41
C LEU A 7 -9.87 -47.64 18.51
N SER A 8 -8.71 -47.35 19.12
CA SER A 8 -8.31 -45.97 19.44
C SER A 8 -7.51 -45.25 18.33
N LEU A 9 -6.88 -45.97 17.40
CA LEU A 9 -5.99 -45.35 16.40
C LEU A 9 -6.72 -44.83 15.16
N ALA A 10 -7.78 -45.51 14.71
CA ALA A 10 -8.51 -45.11 13.50
C ALA A 10 -9.29 -43.80 13.67
N ALA A 11 -9.81 -43.54 14.88
CA ALA A 11 -10.56 -42.32 15.18
C ALA A 11 -9.68 -41.06 15.20
N LEU A 12 -8.42 -41.16 15.64
CA LEU A 12 -7.51 -40.02 15.69
C LEU A 12 -7.02 -39.57 14.30
N ALA A 13 -6.82 -40.51 13.38
CA ALA A 13 -6.40 -40.19 12.01
C ALA A 13 -7.46 -39.40 11.23
N ALA A 14 -8.75 -39.72 11.43
CA ALA A 14 -9.85 -39.00 10.78
C ALA A 14 -9.98 -37.55 11.28
N VAL A 15 -9.79 -37.30 12.57
CA VAL A 15 -9.86 -35.94 13.15
C VAL A 15 -8.71 -35.06 12.65
N ALA A 16 -7.50 -35.60 12.50
CA ALA A 16 -6.36 -34.86 11.97
C ALA A 16 -6.55 -34.42 10.51
N LEU A 17 -7.18 -35.25 9.67
CA LEU A 17 -7.46 -34.91 8.27
C LEU A 17 -8.52 -33.82 8.12
N VAL A 18 -9.53 -33.77 8.98
CA VAL A 18 -10.56 -32.71 8.97
C VAL A 18 -9.96 -31.37 9.41
N MET A 19 -9.11 -31.37 10.44
CA MET A 19 -8.44 -30.16 10.93
C MET A 19 -7.43 -29.61 9.92
N PHE A 20 -6.66 -30.47 9.24
CA PHE A 20 -5.73 -30.01 8.20
C PHE A 20 -6.45 -29.59 6.91
N GLY A 21 -7.55 -30.25 6.53
CA GLY A 21 -8.30 -29.92 5.31
C GLY A 21 -8.93 -28.53 5.34
N TRP A 22 -9.44 -28.09 6.49
CA TRP A 22 -10.06 -26.75 6.61
C TRP A 22 -9.05 -25.61 6.46
N SER A 23 -7.81 -25.78 6.93
CA SER A 23 -6.77 -24.75 6.80
C SER A 23 -6.32 -24.48 5.36
N TYR A 24 -6.60 -25.38 4.41
CA TYR A 24 -6.26 -25.18 3.00
C TYR A 24 -7.40 -24.59 2.16
N LEU A 25 -8.65 -24.78 2.58
CA LEU A 25 -9.83 -24.27 1.85
C LEU A 25 -10.12 -22.80 2.15
N ASP A 26 -9.77 -22.32 3.34
CA ASP A 26 -9.90 -20.90 3.73
C ASP A 26 -8.68 -20.05 3.40
N ARG A 27 -7.77 -20.53 2.53
CA ARG A 27 -6.67 -19.68 2.07
C ARG A 27 -7.27 -18.65 1.09
N PRO A 28 -7.42 -17.36 1.47
CA PRO A 28 -7.87 -16.37 0.50
C PRO A 28 -6.91 -16.44 -0.68
N ALA A 29 -7.45 -16.44 -1.90
CA ALA A 29 -6.64 -16.34 -3.10
C ALA A 29 -5.64 -15.20 -2.88
N ALA A 30 -4.34 -15.51 -2.98
CA ALA A 30 -3.32 -14.49 -2.84
C ALA A 30 -3.72 -13.33 -3.76
N PRO A 31 -3.87 -12.10 -3.25
CA PRO A 31 -4.29 -10.98 -4.07
C PRO A 31 -3.36 -10.96 -5.28
N ALA A 32 -3.95 -10.99 -6.49
CA ALA A 32 -3.17 -10.92 -7.72
C ALA A 32 -2.18 -9.77 -7.55
N ALA A 33 -0.88 -10.06 -7.68
CA ALA A 33 0.16 -9.08 -7.41
C ALA A 33 -0.19 -7.80 -8.16
N ARG A 34 -0.51 -6.73 -7.42
CA ARG A 34 -0.85 -5.43 -8.00
C ARG A 34 0.38 -5.01 -8.79
N SER A 35 0.32 -5.14 -10.11
CA SER A 35 1.32 -4.55 -10.97
C SER A 35 1.03 -3.06 -10.94
N GLY A 36 1.89 -2.32 -10.24
CA GLY A 36 1.83 -0.86 -10.20
C GLY A 36 1.77 -0.28 -11.62
N LEU A 37 1.45 1.01 -11.72
CA LEU A 37 1.47 1.71 -13.00
C LEU A 37 2.87 1.60 -13.61
N SER A 38 2.95 1.52 -14.94
CA SER A 38 4.22 1.48 -15.66
C SER A 38 4.21 2.41 -16.87
N GLY A 39 5.40 2.63 -17.45
CA GLY A 39 5.57 3.41 -18.67
C GLY A 39 5.02 4.83 -18.59
N GLU A 40 4.36 5.25 -19.67
CA GLU A 40 3.81 6.60 -19.80
C GLU A 40 2.70 6.90 -18.78
N ALA A 41 1.84 5.91 -18.48
CA ALA A 41 0.78 6.06 -17.50
C ALA A 41 1.32 6.36 -16.10
N ARG A 42 2.39 5.64 -15.68
CA ARG A 42 3.09 5.91 -14.42
C ARG A 42 3.65 7.34 -14.39
N ALA A 43 4.35 7.73 -15.45
CA ALA A 43 4.98 9.04 -15.53
C ALA A 43 3.96 10.18 -15.51
N ALA A 44 2.84 10.04 -16.23
CA ALA A 44 1.75 11.01 -16.22
C ALA A 44 1.08 11.10 -14.84
N PHE A 45 0.81 9.95 -14.21
CA PHE A 45 0.23 9.89 -12.87
C PHE A 45 1.13 10.59 -11.84
N ILE A 46 2.43 10.28 -11.81
CA ILE A 46 3.37 10.87 -10.86
C ILE A 46 3.45 12.38 -11.02
N ARG A 47 3.51 12.88 -12.27
CA ARG A 47 3.51 14.34 -12.51
C ARG A 47 2.25 14.99 -11.96
N ALA A 48 1.08 14.45 -12.29
CA ALA A 48 -0.19 15.00 -11.82
C ALA A 48 -0.32 14.95 -10.28
N ALA A 49 0.06 13.83 -9.66
CA ALA A 49 0.05 13.66 -8.21
C ALA A 49 1.03 14.63 -7.51
N ASN A 50 2.23 14.80 -8.07
CA ASN A 50 3.24 15.72 -7.55
C ASN A 50 2.74 17.17 -7.63
N ASP A 51 2.26 17.61 -8.78
CA ASP A 51 1.78 18.99 -8.99
C ASP A 51 0.61 19.32 -8.06
N ALA A 52 -0.34 18.38 -7.92
CA ALA A 52 -1.47 18.52 -7.00
C ALA A 52 -1.01 18.57 -5.54
N CYS A 53 -0.08 17.70 -5.15
CA CYS A 53 0.48 17.67 -3.81
C CYS A 53 1.22 18.98 -3.50
N VAL A 54 2.12 19.44 -4.37
CA VAL A 54 2.89 20.68 -4.14
C VAL A 54 1.94 21.86 -4.00
N THR A 55 0.94 21.97 -4.88
CA THR A 55 -0.07 23.04 -4.81
C THR A 55 -0.82 23.02 -3.48
N ALA A 56 -1.25 21.85 -3.01
CA ALA A 56 -1.97 21.71 -1.75
C ALA A 56 -1.07 22.00 -0.54
N GLN A 57 0.13 21.40 -0.51
CA GLN A 57 1.04 21.48 0.64
C GLN A 57 1.65 22.87 0.80
N THR A 58 1.91 23.59 -0.30
CA THR A 58 2.42 24.98 -0.23
C THR A 58 1.36 25.98 0.22
N GLY A 59 0.08 25.69 0.00
CA GLY A 59 -1.05 26.51 0.48
C GLY A 59 -1.48 26.20 1.91
N ALA A 60 -0.97 25.13 2.53
CA ALA A 60 -1.39 24.67 3.85
C ALA A 60 -0.74 25.51 4.98
N PRO A 61 -1.52 26.11 5.91
CA PRO A 61 -0.97 26.94 6.99
C PRO A 61 0.06 26.24 7.88
N GLU A 62 -0.08 24.93 8.09
CA GLU A 62 0.82 24.10 8.88
C GLU A 62 2.21 23.91 8.24
N ASN A 63 2.33 24.15 6.93
CA ASN A 63 3.56 23.90 6.17
C ASN A 63 4.35 25.17 5.84
N VAL A 64 3.90 26.34 6.30
CA VAL A 64 4.56 27.63 6.00
C VAL A 64 6.01 27.71 6.49
N SER A 65 6.37 26.89 7.48
CA SER A 65 7.73 26.80 8.03
C SER A 65 8.60 25.79 7.29
N LEU A 66 8.02 24.95 6.42
CA LEU A 66 8.75 23.96 5.66
C LEU A 66 9.47 24.61 4.48
N LYS A 67 10.68 24.13 4.21
CA LYS A 67 11.43 24.55 3.02
C LYS A 67 10.71 24.02 1.75
N PRO A 68 10.60 24.81 0.68
CA PRO A 68 9.99 24.35 -0.58
C PRO A 68 10.61 23.05 -1.11
N GLU A 69 11.91 22.84 -0.93
CA GLU A 69 12.60 21.62 -1.35
C GLU A 69 12.16 20.38 -0.55
N ALA A 70 11.79 20.55 0.72
CA ALA A 70 11.25 19.46 1.54
C ALA A 70 9.85 19.06 1.05
N ILE A 71 8.99 20.04 0.76
CA ILE A 71 7.66 19.80 0.17
C ILE A 71 7.78 19.10 -1.19
N ALA A 72 8.67 19.58 -2.07
CA ALA A 72 8.89 18.97 -3.38
C ALA A 72 9.42 17.53 -3.28
N ARG A 73 10.32 17.24 -2.34
CA ARG A 73 10.80 15.86 -2.09
C ARG A 73 9.68 14.95 -1.57
N PHE A 74 8.91 15.44 -0.61
CA PHE A 74 7.74 14.73 -0.08
C PHE A 74 6.76 14.38 -1.20
N CYS A 75 6.33 15.37 -1.99
CA CYS A 75 5.32 15.20 -3.02
C CYS A 75 5.77 14.28 -4.17
N ARG A 76 7.06 14.31 -4.53
CA ARG A 76 7.62 13.34 -5.48
C ARG A 76 7.54 11.91 -4.94
N CYS A 77 8.01 11.69 -3.71
CA CYS A 77 7.91 10.37 -3.07
C CYS A 77 6.46 9.89 -2.98
N TYR A 78 5.56 10.78 -2.61
CA TYR A 78 4.14 10.48 -2.46
C TYR A 78 3.52 10.03 -3.79
N GLY A 79 3.76 10.78 -4.88
CA GLY A 79 3.30 10.41 -6.22
C GLY A 79 3.89 9.09 -6.71
N GLU A 80 5.18 8.84 -6.46
CA GLU A 80 5.84 7.56 -6.80
C GLU A 80 5.23 6.38 -6.04
N THR A 81 5.04 6.53 -4.73
CA THR A 81 4.48 5.47 -3.87
C THR A 81 3.04 5.13 -4.27
N LEU A 82 2.21 6.14 -4.54
CA LEU A 82 0.86 5.92 -5.06
C LEU A 82 0.87 5.22 -6.42
N ALA A 83 1.78 5.61 -7.33
CA ALA A 83 1.87 4.99 -8.64
C ALA A 83 2.25 3.50 -8.56
N ASP A 84 3.07 3.13 -7.57
CA ASP A 84 3.48 1.74 -7.33
C ASP A 84 2.35 0.91 -6.69
N ALA A 85 1.46 1.54 -5.91
CA ALA A 85 0.31 0.89 -5.29
C ALA A 85 -0.91 0.73 -6.21
N MET A 86 -0.99 1.53 -7.28
CA MET A 86 -2.16 1.56 -8.18
C MET A 86 -2.00 0.69 -9.41
N SER A 87 -3.04 -0.07 -9.75
CA SER A 87 -3.12 -0.77 -11.03
C SER A 87 -3.81 0.07 -12.11
N PRO A 88 -3.64 -0.26 -13.41
CA PRO A 88 -4.43 0.36 -14.47
C PRO A 88 -5.94 0.22 -14.26
N ALA A 89 -6.40 -0.91 -13.73
CA ALA A 89 -7.81 -1.15 -13.40
C ALA A 89 -8.32 -0.21 -12.28
N ASP A 90 -7.47 0.15 -11.33
CA ASP A 90 -7.82 1.14 -10.31
C ASP A 90 -8.03 2.52 -10.93
N ILE A 91 -7.18 2.93 -11.89
CA ILE A 91 -7.35 4.21 -12.59
C ILE A 91 -8.68 4.25 -13.34
N GLU A 92 -9.02 3.18 -14.07
CA GLU A 92 -10.30 3.08 -14.79
C GLU A 92 -11.51 3.07 -13.84
N ARG A 93 -11.37 2.47 -12.66
CA ARG A 93 -12.39 2.47 -11.62
C ARG A 93 -12.58 3.86 -11.03
N LEU A 94 -11.50 4.52 -10.62
CA LEU A 94 -11.54 5.85 -10.01
C LEU A 94 -12.06 6.92 -10.97
N ALA A 95 -11.79 6.80 -12.28
CA ALA A 95 -12.29 7.72 -13.28
C ALA A 95 -13.83 7.78 -13.38
N LYS A 96 -14.53 6.81 -12.78
CA LYS A 96 -16.00 6.71 -12.76
C LYS A 96 -16.61 7.20 -11.44
N LEU A 97 -15.78 7.55 -10.46
CA LEU A 97 -16.21 7.94 -9.12
C LEU A 97 -16.27 9.45 -8.97
N SER A 98 -17.09 9.92 -8.03
CA SER A 98 -17.03 11.30 -7.55
C SER A 98 -15.73 11.57 -6.80
N ARG A 99 -15.42 12.85 -6.56
CA ARG A 99 -14.21 13.24 -5.85
C ARG A 99 -14.17 12.66 -4.43
N GLU A 100 -15.30 12.69 -3.74
CA GLU A 100 -15.45 12.19 -2.38
C GLU A 100 -15.20 10.67 -2.33
N GLU A 101 -15.74 9.94 -3.30
CA GLU A 101 -15.51 8.50 -3.43
C GLU A 101 -14.07 8.16 -3.81
N ILE A 102 -13.39 8.97 -4.63
CA ILE A 102 -11.97 8.80 -4.94
C ILE A 102 -11.13 8.94 -3.66
N VAL A 103 -11.41 9.95 -2.85
CA VAL A 103 -10.70 10.18 -1.58
C VAL A 103 -10.89 8.98 -0.65
N ALA A 104 -12.13 8.53 -0.46
CA ALA A 104 -12.41 7.35 0.37
C ALA A 104 -11.74 6.08 -0.17
N ALA A 105 -11.76 5.86 -1.49
CA ALA A 105 -11.15 4.69 -2.12
C ALA A 105 -9.61 4.70 -2.10
N GLN A 106 -8.98 5.84 -1.80
CA GLN A 106 -7.52 6.00 -1.73
C GLN A 106 -7.01 6.26 -0.31
N GLU A 107 -7.88 6.27 0.70
CA GLU A 107 -7.50 6.64 2.08
C GLU A 107 -6.35 5.77 2.63
N GLU A 108 -6.42 4.45 2.44
CA GLU A 108 -5.38 3.51 2.87
C GLU A 108 -4.05 3.76 2.14
N ASN A 109 -4.07 3.78 0.80
CA ASN A 109 -2.88 4.03 -0.02
C ASN A 109 -2.25 5.41 0.28
N ALA A 110 -3.09 6.42 0.50
CA ALA A 110 -2.67 7.77 0.84
C ALA A 110 -2.03 7.83 2.23
N GLY A 111 -2.58 7.11 3.22
CA GLY A 111 -2.02 7.02 4.56
C GLY A 111 -0.64 6.37 4.58
N GLU A 112 -0.49 5.23 3.90
CA GLU A 112 0.80 4.54 3.78
C GLU A 112 1.86 5.39 3.06
N ALA A 113 1.48 6.00 1.93
CA ALA A 113 2.37 6.88 1.18
C ALA A 113 2.77 8.11 2.01
N PHE A 114 1.83 8.70 2.75
CA PHE A 114 2.11 9.83 3.62
C PHE A 114 3.13 9.47 4.71
N GLN A 115 2.91 8.36 5.42
CA GLN A 115 3.79 7.93 6.50
C GLN A 115 5.20 7.65 5.97
N SER A 116 5.32 6.79 4.95
CA SER A 116 6.60 6.40 4.37
C SER A 116 7.41 7.60 3.87
N CYS A 117 6.76 8.53 3.17
CA CYS A 117 7.42 9.69 2.59
C CYS A 117 7.77 10.77 3.62
N SER A 118 6.99 10.93 4.68
CA SER A 118 7.32 11.83 5.79
C SER A 118 8.61 11.37 6.47
N GLU A 119 8.68 10.08 6.83
CA GLU A 119 9.87 9.49 7.44
C GLU A 119 11.10 9.62 6.53
N GLN A 120 10.93 9.48 5.20
CA GLN A 120 12.02 9.65 4.25
C GLN A 120 12.57 11.08 4.24
N VAL A 121 11.69 12.09 4.25
CA VAL A 121 12.11 13.49 4.25
C VAL A 121 12.83 13.85 5.54
N GLU A 122 12.37 13.34 6.69
CA GLU A 122 13.03 13.52 7.99
C GLU A 122 14.42 12.87 8.00
N ARG A 123 14.53 11.62 7.52
CA ARG A 123 15.82 10.94 7.37
C ARG A 123 16.78 11.76 6.50
N ASP A 124 16.30 12.27 5.37
CA ASP A 124 17.12 13.08 4.46
C ASP A 124 17.53 14.44 5.05
N ALA A 125 16.70 15.04 5.90
CA ALA A 125 17.04 16.27 6.60
C ALA A 125 18.14 16.07 7.66
N GLY A 126 18.19 14.88 8.28
CA GLY A 126 19.22 14.51 9.26
C GLY A 126 20.53 14.02 8.66
N ARG A 127 20.58 13.68 7.37
CA ARG A 127 21.82 13.23 6.73
C ARG A 127 22.76 14.43 6.47
N PRO A 128 24.01 14.41 6.98
CA PRO A 128 24.99 15.41 6.60
C PRO A 128 25.17 15.38 5.09
N THR A 129 25.16 16.55 4.46
CA THR A 129 25.37 16.70 3.02
C THR A 129 26.84 16.38 2.76
N GLU A 130 27.15 15.13 2.45
CA GLU A 130 28.48 14.76 1.94
C GLU A 130 28.68 15.54 0.64
N ALA A 131 29.55 16.54 0.69
CA ALA A 131 29.88 17.38 -0.45
C ALA A 131 30.37 16.49 -1.60
N ARG A 132 29.61 16.46 -2.69
CA ARG A 132 30.03 15.88 -3.97
C ARG A 132 30.82 16.90 -4.77
#